data_AF-A0A417LMT3-F1
#
_entry.id   AF-A0A417LMT3-F1
#
_cell.length_a   1.000
_cell.length_b   1.000
_cell.length_c   1.000
_cell.angle_alpha   90.00
_cell.angle_beta   90.00
_cell.angle_gamma   90.00
#
_symmetry.space_group_name_H-M   'P 1'
#
loop_
_entity.id
_entity.type
_entity.pdbx_description
1 polymer ?
#
loop_
_entity_poly.entity_id
_entity_poly.type
_entity_poly.pdbx_seq_one_letter_code
_entity_poly.pdbx_strand_id
1 'polypeptide(L)' 'MKIKLCMIYRDVLSKRLERKRQQLAELEIKMNGVESLSTTVDKRKYIELKAIVNELENCLDMADSMFKFSKEDKEE' A
#
# COMPACT_ATOMS: atom_id res chain seq x y z
N MET A 1 10.82 8.07 -22.22
CA MET A 1 11.58 7.19 -21.28
C MET A 1 11.15 7.38 -19.83
N LYS A 2 11.07 8.62 -19.30
CA LYS A 2 10.67 8.92 -17.90
C LYS A 2 9.27 8.37 -17.52
N ILE A 3 8.27 8.52 -18.38
CA ILE A 3 6.90 8.00 -18.13
C ILE A 3 6.89 6.47 -17.94
N LYS A 4 7.61 5.72 -18.78
CA LYS A 4 7.71 4.25 -18.66
C LYS A 4 8.35 3.83 -17.32
N LEU A 5 9.37 4.54 -16.86
CA LEU A 5 10.02 4.28 -15.56
C LEU A 5 9.07 4.58 -14.39
N CYS A 6 8.31 5.67 -14.44
CA CYS A 6 7.32 5.99 -13.42
C CYS A 6 6.20 4.93 -13.39
N MET A 7 5.77 4.38 -14.54
CA MET A 7 4.79 3.30 -14.60
C MET A 7 5.32 2.01 -13.95
N ILE A 8 6.60 1.67 -14.17
CA ILE A 8 7.25 0.54 -13.49
C ILE A 8 7.27 0.75 -11.97
N TYR A 9 7.60 1.96 -11.51
CA TYR A 9 7.62 2.29 -10.09
C TYR A 9 6.23 2.16 -9.46
N ARG A 10 5.19 2.65 -10.15
CA ARG A 10 3.78 2.48 -9.77
C ARG A 10 3.43 1.00 -9.62
N ASP A 11 3.74 0.17 -10.61
CA ASP A 11 3.44 -1.27 -10.57
C ASP A 11 4.14 -1.98 -9.42
N VAL A 12 5.40 -1.62 -9.14
CA VAL A 12 6.15 -2.16 -8.00
C VAL A 12 5.50 -1.79 -6.67
N LEU A 13 5.08 -0.52 -6.51
CA LEU A 13 4.37 -0.06 -5.32
C LEU A 13 3.01 -0.75 -5.17
N SER A 14 2.24 -0.93 -6.25
CA SER A 14 0.96 -1.65 -6.22
C SER A 14 1.14 -3.10 -5.79
N LYS A 15 2.13 -3.81 -6.35
CA LYS A 15 2.45 -5.19 -5.93
C LYS A 15 2.90 -5.25 -4.47
N ARG A 16 3.64 -4.24 -3.98
CA ARG A 16 4.06 -4.16 -2.58
C ARG A 16 2.86 -3.92 -1.66
N LEU A 17 1.95 -3.03 -2.04
CA LEU A 17 0.71 -2.75 -1.30
C LEU A 17 -0.14 -4.00 -1.17
N GLU A 18 -0.33 -4.76 -2.25
CA GLU A 18 -1.12 -5.99 -2.25
C GLU A 18 -0.57 -7.02 -1.25
N ARG A 19 0.75 -7.27 -1.26
CA ARG A 19 1.39 -8.16 -0.28
C ARG A 19 1.20 -7.66 1.16
N LYS A 20 1.25 -6.34 1.38
CA LYS A 20 1.06 -5.76 2.72
C LYS A 20 -0.37 -5.87 3.21
N ARG A 21 -1.36 -5.71 2.32
CA ARG A 21 -2.78 -5.97 2.62
C ARG A 21 -3.05 -7.43 2.96
N GLN A 22 -2.44 -8.37 2.24
CA GLN A 22 -2.54 -9.80 2.56
C GLN A 22 -1.98 -10.11 3.95
N GLN A 23 -0.76 -9.62 4.27
CA GLN A 23 -0.17 -9.76 5.60
C GLN A 23 -1.05 -9.15 6.69
N LEU A 24 -1.73 -8.03 6.39
CA LEU A 24 -2.61 -7.37 7.33
C LEU A 24 -3.86 -8.21 7.59
N ALA A 25 -4.49 -8.73 6.54
CA ALA A 25 -5.67 -9.60 6.66
C ALA A 25 -5.35 -10.90 7.41
N GLU A 26 -4.21 -11.54 7.13
CA GLU A 26 -3.75 -12.71 7.87
C GLU A 26 -3.56 -12.40 9.37
N LEU A 27 -2.99 -11.24 9.69
CA LEU A 27 -2.79 -10.81 11.07
C LEU A 27 -4.12 -10.47 11.75
N GLU A 28 -5.08 -9.85 11.05
CA GLU A 28 -6.44 -9.59 11.56
C GLU A 28 -7.18 -10.89 11.88
N ILE A 29 -7.12 -11.87 10.98
CA ILE A 29 -7.72 -13.20 11.20
C ILE A 29 -7.10 -13.86 12.43
N LYS A 30 -5.77 -13.83 12.53
CA LYS A 30 -5.06 -14.39 13.69
C LYS A 30 -5.45 -13.67 15.00
N MET A 31 -5.60 -12.35 14.97
CA MET A 31 -5.98 -11.56 16.13
C MET A 31 -7.44 -11.75 16.55
N ASN A 32 -8.35 -12.03 15.61
CA ASN A 32 -9.79 -12.18 15.86
C ASN A 32 -10.24 -13.64 16.06
N GLY A 33 -9.34 -14.62 15.96
CA GLY A 33 -9.65 -16.04 16.17
C GLY A 33 -10.10 -16.36 17.60
N VAL A 34 -10.94 -17.39 17.75
CA VAL A 34 -11.59 -17.79 19.02
C VAL A 34 -10.60 -18.19 20.13
N GLU A 35 -9.37 -18.57 19.78
CA GLU A 35 -8.27 -18.90 20.71
C GLU A 35 -7.17 -17.82 20.78
N SER A 36 -7.42 -16.63 20.23
CA SER A 36 -6.42 -15.58 20.09
C SER A 36 -5.98 -14.95 21.43
N LEU A 37 -4.89 -15.47 22.00
CA LEU A 37 -4.01 -14.69 22.88
C LEU A 37 -3.18 -13.72 22.03
N SER A 38 -3.82 -12.72 21.41
CA SER A 38 -3.09 -11.69 20.66
C SER A 38 -2.07 -11.02 21.57
N THR A 39 -0.79 -11.14 21.22
CA THR A 39 0.27 -10.57 22.05
C THR A 39 0.37 -9.07 21.80
N THR A 40 0.95 -8.33 22.76
CA THR A 40 1.30 -6.91 22.55
C THR A 40 2.16 -6.71 21.30
N VAL A 41 2.98 -7.71 20.95
CA VAL A 41 3.79 -7.72 19.72
C VAL A 41 2.93 -7.81 18.47
N ASP A 42 1.89 -8.65 18.46
CA ASP A 42 0.97 -8.76 17.32
C ASP A 42 0.19 -7.45 17.11
N LYS A 43 -0.31 -6.84 18.20
CA LYS A 43 -0.99 -5.53 18.15
C LYS A 43 -0.10 -4.43 17.60
N ARG A 44 1.17 -4.38 18.02
CA ARG A 44 2.15 -3.42 17.50
C ARG A 44 2.42 -3.64 16.02
N LYS A 45 2.66 -4.89 15.60
CA LYS A 45 2.86 -5.25 14.19
C LYS A 45 1.65 -4.87 13.34
N TYR A 46 0.44 -5.05 13.87
CA TYR A 46 -0.80 -4.67 13.20
C TYR A 46 -0.88 -3.16 12.94
N ILE A 47 -0.59 -2.34 13.95
CA ILE A 47 -0.58 -0.87 13.82
C ILE A 47 0.48 -0.42 12.82
N GLU A 48 1.71 -0.94 12.93
CA GLU A 48 2.81 -0.63 12.01
C GLU A 48 2.45 -1.02 10.57
N LEU A 49 1.82 -2.18 10.38
CA LEU A 49 1.44 -2.67 9.07
C LEU A 49 0.29 -1.85 8.45
N LYS A 50 -0.69 -1.40 9.24
CA LYS A 50 -1.71 -0.43 8.79
C LYS A 50 -1.08 0.88 8.33
N ALA A 51 -0.12 1.40 9.09
CA ALA A 51 0.55 2.64 8.73
C ALA A 51 1.28 2.51 7.38
N ILE A 52 1.98 1.38 7.15
CA ILE A 52 2.66 1.10 5.87
C ILE A 52 1.66 0.98 4.72
N VAL A 53 0.52 0.31 4.92
CA VAL A 53 -0.53 0.19 3.89
C VAL A 53 -1.04 1.58 3.50
N ASN A 54 -1.37 2.42 4.47
CA ASN A 54 -1.87 3.77 4.25
C ASN A 54 -0.84 4.66 3.54
N GLU A 55 0.44 4.58 3.90
CA GLU A 55 1.51 5.31 3.23
C GLU A 55 1.64 4.89 1.75
N LEU A 56 1.60 3.58 1.47
CA LEU A 56 1.67 3.06 0.09
C LEU A 56 0.47 3.48 -0.76
N GLU A 57 -0.73 3.52 -0.17
CA GLU A 57 -1.94 4.03 -0.84
C GLU A 57 -1.79 5.52 -1.20
N ASN A 58 -1.32 6.34 -0.26
CA ASN A 58 -1.04 7.75 -0.52
C ASN A 58 0.04 7.95 -1.60
N CYS A 59 1.10 7.15 -1.60
CA CYS A 59 2.12 7.22 -2.65
C CYS A 59 1.56 6.89 -4.04
N LEU A 60 0.65 5.92 -4.13
CA LEU A 60 0.01 5.57 -5.40
C LEU A 60 -0.97 6.66 -5.86
N ASP A 61 -1.73 7.24 -4.94
CA ASP A 61 -2.66 8.33 -5.26
C ASP A 61 -1.93 9.59 -5.75
N MET A 62 -0.81 9.95 -5.10
CA MET A 62 0.07 11.01 -5.58
C MET A 62 0.64 10.69 -6.96
N ALA A 63 1.11 9.46 -7.18
CA ALA A 63 1.63 9.06 -8.48
C ALA A 63 0.54 9.19 -9.57
N ASP A 64 -0.67 8.71 -9.30
CA ASP A 64 -1.80 8.78 -10.23
C ASP A 64 -2.22 10.22 -10.54
N SER A 65 -2.21 11.10 -9.53
CA SER A 65 -2.44 12.54 -9.72
C SER A 65 -1.38 13.17 -10.62
N MET A 66 -0.09 12.90 -10.36
CA MET A 66 1.01 13.42 -11.19
C MET A 66 0.96 12.93 -12.64
N PHE A 67 0.46 11.71 -12.89
CA PHE A 67 0.26 11.20 -14.24
C PHE A 67 -0.90 11.87 -14.98
N LYS A 68 -1.98 12.23 -14.26
CA LYS A 68 -3.13 12.96 -14.85
C LYS A 68 -2.71 14.36 -15.31
N PHE A 69 -2.05 15.13 -14.44
CA PHE A 69 -1.50 16.45 -14.80
C PHE A 69 -0.54 16.38 -16.00
N SER A 70 0.37 15.39 -16.02
CA SER A 70 1.32 15.24 -17.14
C SER A 70 0.66 14.87 -18.49
N LYS A 71 -0.61 14.43 -18.51
CA LYS A 71 -1.36 14.18 -19.75
C LYS A 71 -2.10 15.44 -20.21
N GLU A 72 -2.69 16.17 -19.27
CA GLU A 72 -3.39 17.44 -19.54
C GLU A 72 -2.41 18.50 -20.10
N ASP A 73 -1.19 18.61 -19.55
CA ASP A 73 -0.13 19.51 -20.04
C ASP A 73 0.39 19.20 -21.48
N LYS A 74 -0.05 18.10 -22.09
CA LYS A 74 0.35 17.70 -23.45
C LYS A 74 -0.75 17.84 -24.49
N GLU A 75 -1.98 18.15 -24.06
CA GLU A 75 -3.14 18.34 -24.93
C GLU A 75 -3.45 19.84 -25.17
N GLU A 76 -2.71 20.75 -24.52
CA GLU A 76 -2.54 22.18 -24.90
C GLU A 76 -1.29 22.39 -25.79
#